data_AF-K2D5T4-F1
#
_entry.id   AF-K2D5T4-F1
#
_cell.length_a   1.000
_cell.length_b   1.000
_cell.length_c   1.000
_cell.angle_alpha   90.00
_cell.angle_beta   90.00
_cell.angle_gamma   90.00
#
_symmetry.space_group_name_H-M   'P 1'
#
loop_
_entity.id
_entity.type
_entity.pdbx_description
1 polymer ?
#
loop_
_entity_poly.entity_id
_entity_poly.type
_entity_poly.pdbx_seq_one_letter_code
_entity_poly.pdbx_strand_id
1 'polypeptide(L)'
;VELLRGTPYYDTLAFAMNRYSAEQSLFPIEVALDLAYWRELWNDVKKLPREDQEYAARIIGSMLDMNNLMWAIRYSVYHKLSEEEVINYTLPFGYRVHDDSIRSIAAGAEITHIVKQVYPELRNVDDVLLDLHTGLPKLEMMLEKQIAQKCHGVFEGNPFQIGIPLGYLVLLDYEIRNLTVLIEAKANQVPVEKYNEFVTFDLIK
;
A
#
# COMPACT_ATOMS: atom_id res chain seq x y z
N VAL A 1 -16.26 13.95 17.53
CA VAL A 1 -15.09 13.25 18.10
C VAL A 1 -15.30 12.86 19.55
N GLU A 2 -15.94 13.69 20.37
CA GLU A 2 -16.19 13.44 21.81
C GLU A 2 -16.73 12.05 22.15
N LEU A 3 -17.62 11.49 21.33
CA LEU A 3 -18.16 10.14 21.51
C LEU A 3 -17.14 9.01 21.33
N LEU A 4 -15.95 9.31 20.79
CA LEU A 4 -14.86 8.36 20.56
C LEU A 4 -13.83 8.37 21.69
N ARG A 5 -14.02 9.19 22.74
CA ARG A 5 -13.10 9.23 23.89
C ARG A 5 -12.90 7.82 24.47
N GLY A 6 -11.64 7.48 24.72
CA GLY A 6 -11.25 6.15 25.23
C GLY A 6 -11.07 5.10 24.13
N THR A 7 -11.28 5.44 22.86
CA THR A 7 -10.90 4.59 21.73
C THR A 7 -9.58 5.08 21.11
N PRO A 8 -8.82 4.20 20.41
CA PRO A 8 -7.62 4.61 19.67
C PRO A 8 -7.87 5.69 18.61
N TYR A 9 -9.12 5.85 18.16
CA TYR A 9 -9.48 6.79 17.11
C TYR A 9 -9.61 8.25 17.60
N TYR A 10 -9.73 8.48 18.91
CA TYR A 10 -10.02 9.82 19.43
C TYR A 10 -8.92 10.82 19.08
N ASP A 11 -7.66 10.52 19.40
CA ASP A 11 -6.55 11.44 19.21
C ASP A 11 -6.32 11.73 17.72
N THR A 12 -6.31 10.67 16.90
CA THR A 12 -6.17 10.77 15.44
C THR A 12 -7.25 11.66 14.82
N LEU A 13 -8.52 11.46 15.21
CA LEU A 13 -9.64 12.19 14.62
C LEU A 13 -9.82 13.59 15.21
N ALA A 14 -9.37 13.85 16.43
CA ALA A 14 -9.46 15.17 17.05
C ALA A 14 -8.71 16.23 16.23
N PHE A 15 -7.50 15.90 15.74
CA PHE A 15 -6.74 16.79 14.86
C PHE A 15 -7.34 16.89 13.46
N ALA A 16 -7.73 15.75 12.87
CA ALA A 16 -8.28 15.70 11.51
C ALA A 16 -9.62 16.46 11.38
N MET A 17 -10.44 16.50 12.44
CA MET A 17 -11.73 17.17 12.41
C MET A 17 -11.67 18.69 12.27
N ASN A 18 -10.57 19.32 12.70
CA ASN A 18 -10.35 20.74 12.44
C ASN A 18 -10.19 20.99 10.94
N ARG A 19 -9.42 20.12 10.25
CA ARG A 19 -9.23 20.18 8.81
C ARG A 19 -10.49 19.84 8.03
N TYR A 20 -11.19 18.78 8.42
CA TYR A 20 -12.52 18.46 7.86
C TYR A 20 -13.47 19.66 7.90
N SER A 21 -13.53 20.35 9.04
CA SER A 21 -14.42 21.50 9.21
C SER A 21 -14.02 22.69 8.32
N ALA A 22 -12.71 22.91 8.13
CA ALA A 22 -12.20 23.98 7.28
C ALA A 22 -12.33 23.66 5.78
N GLU A 23 -11.98 22.43 5.39
CA GLU A 23 -11.89 21.98 4.00
C GLU A 23 -13.22 21.42 3.46
N GLN A 24 -14.19 21.14 4.33
CA GLN A 24 -15.49 20.52 3.99
C GLN A 24 -15.34 19.22 3.17
N SER A 25 -14.28 18.47 3.43
CA SER A 25 -13.90 17.25 2.72
C SER A 25 -13.61 16.14 3.72
N LEU A 26 -14.06 14.91 3.45
CA LEU A 26 -13.75 13.73 4.25
C LEU A 26 -12.29 13.28 4.12
N PHE A 27 -11.60 13.74 3.07
CA PHE A 27 -10.26 13.30 2.74
C PHE A 27 -9.24 13.42 3.90
N PRO A 28 -9.17 14.53 4.67
CA PRO A 28 -8.25 14.64 5.82
C PRO A 28 -8.54 13.60 6.92
N ILE A 29 -9.79 13.16 7.07
CA ILE A 29 -10.17 12.14 8.04
C ILE A 29 -9.68 10.77 7.58
N GLU A 30 -9.95 10.42 6.33
CA GLU A 30 -9.53 9.15 5.72
C GLU A 30 -8.01 8.99 5.81
N VAL A 31 -7.27 10.01 5.37
CA VAL A 31 -5.80 10.01 5.43
C VAL A 31 -5.29 9.92 6.87
N ALA A 32 -5.89 10.65 7.82
CA ALA A 32 -5.44 10.59 9.20
C ALA A 32 -5.58 9.18 9.79
N LEU A 33 -6.67 8.48 9.47
CA LEU A 33 -6.88 7.09 9.90
C LEU A 33 -5.87 6.14 9.24
N ASP A 34 -5.65 6.26 7.94
CA ASP A 34 -4.68 5.44 7.20
C ASP A 34 -3.26 5.61 7.76
N LEU A 35 -2.82 6.87 7.95
CA LEU A 35 -1.49 7.17 8.48
C LEU A 35 -1.33 6.68 9.92
N ALA A 36 -2.37 6.81 10.75
CA ALA A 36 -2.35 6.29 12.12
C ALA A 36 -2.23 4.77 12.14
N TYR A 37 -3.05 4.07 11.35
CA TYR A 37 -3.03 2.62 11.23
C TYR A 37 -1.64 2.10 10.84
N TRP A 38 -1.05 2.62 9.75
CA TRP A 38 0.25 2.15 9.28
C TRP A 38 1.39 2.50 10.25
N ARG A 39 1.29 3.64 10.94
CA ARG A 39 2.28 4.03 11.96
C ARG A 39 2.23 3.11 13.17
N GLU A 40 1.05 2.79 13.68
CA GLU A 40 0.88 1.85 14.78
C GLU A 40 1.35 0.46 14.40
N LEU A 41 0.91 -0.04 13.25
CA LEU A 41 1.30 -1.36 12.75
C LEU A 41 2.83 -1.47 12.58
N TRP A 42 3.48 -0.46 12.00
CA TRP A 42 4.93 -0.45 11.85
C TRP A 42 5.67 -0.38 13.19
N ASN A 43 5.14 0.38 14.15
CA ASN A 43 5.69 0.42 15.50
C ASN A 43 5.55 -0.93 16.22
N ASP A 44 4.46 -1.65 16.00
CA ASP A 44 4.28 -2.98 16.58
C ASP A 44 5.24 -4.01 15.97
N VAL A 45 5.49 -3.93 14.65
CA VAL A 45 6.55 -4.72 14.01
C VAL A 45 7.91 -4.47 14.69
N LYS A 46 8.25 -3.21 14.99
CA LYS A 46 9.51 -2.86 15.65
C LYS A 46 9.63 -3.34 17.11
N LYS A 47 8.51 -3.67 17.76
CA LYS A 47 8.49 -4.18 19.14
C LYS A 47 8.63 -5.70 19.21
N LEU A 48 8.54 -6.40 18.08
CA LEU A 48 8.68 -7.85 18.04
C LEU A 48 10.09 -8.30 18.44
N PRO A 49 10.25 -9.54 18.94
CA PRO A 49 11.55 -10.16 19.09
C PRO A 49 12.33 -10.14 17.77
N ARG A 50 13.66 -10.03 17.85
CA ARG A 50 14.52 -9.84 16.66
C ARG A 50 14.31 -10.90 15.57
N GLU A 51 14.07 -12.15 15.96
CA GLU A 51 13.84 -13.27 15.04
C GLU A 51 12.53 -13.09 14.25
N ASP A 52 11.47 -12.62 14.90
CA ASP A 52 10.16 -12.38 14.29
C ASP A 52 10.09 -11.05 13.54
N GLN A 53 10.82 -10.05 14.03
CA GLN A 53 10.86 -8.71 13.46
C GLN A 53 11.28 -8.72 11.99
N GLU A 54 12.25 -9.56 11.60
CA GLU A 54 12.71 -9.64 10.21
C GLU A 54 11.60 -10.15 9.27
N TYR A 55 10.90 -11.21 9.67
CA TYR A 55 9.79 -11.76 8.89
C TYR A 55 8.62 -10.78 8.77
N ALA A 56 8.22 -10.17 9.90
CA ALA A 56 7.15 -9.18 9.91
C ALA A 56 7.51 -7.92 9.10
N ALA A 57 8.73 -7.39 9.27
CA ALA A 57 9.19 -6.21 8.54
C ALA A 57 9.23 -6.45 7.04
N ARG A 58 9.62 -7.65 6.59
CA ARG A 58 9.63 -7.99 5.16
C ARG A 58 8.23 -7.97 4.54
N ILE A 59 7.20 -8.45 5.23
CA ILE A 59 5.81 -8.47 4.73
C ILE A 59 5.18 -7.09 4.90
N ILE A 60 5.04 -6.64 6.15
CA ILE A 60 4.33 -5.40 6.50
C ILE A 60 5.04 -4.18 5.94
N GLY A 61 6.38 -4.16 5.98
CA GLY A 61 7.17 -3.07 5.41
C GLY A 61 6.99 -2.96 3.89
N SER A 62 6.87 -4.10 3.19
CA SER A 62 6.59 -4.08 1.74
C SER A 62 5.20 -3.54 1.42
N MET A 63 4.18 -3.87 2.23
CA MET A 63 2.84 -3.31 2.07
C MET A 63 2.80 -1.81 2.39
N LEU A 64 3.49 -1.40 3.45
CA LEU A 64 3.65 0.01 3.83
C LEU A 64 4.30 0.79 2.69
N ASP A 65 5.42 0.30 2.16
CA ASP A 65 6.12 0.94 1.05
C ASP A 65 5.24 1.08 -0.19
N MET A 66 4.52 0.00 -0.55
CA MET A 66 3.58 0.03 -1.67
C MET A 66 2.52 1.11 -1.46
N ASN A 67 1.85 1.13 -0.30
CA ASN A 67 0.82 2.12 -0.01
C ASN A 67 1.39 3.55 -0.02
N ASN A 68 2.54 3.76 0.61
CA ASN A 68 3.15 5.09 0.69
C ASN A 68 3.56 5.62 -0.69
N LEU A 69 4.12 4.74 -1.53
CA LEU A 69 4.45 5.06 -2.92
C LEU A 69 3.17 5.37 -3.73
N MET A 70 2.15 4.52 -3.63
CA MET A 70 0.89 4.71 -4.35
C MET A 70 0.18 6.00 -3.91
N TRP A 71 0.19 6.33 -2.61
CA TRP A 71 -0.33 7.59 -2.09
C TRP A 71 0.41 8.79 -2.65
N ALA A 72 1.76 8.81 -2.59
CA ALA A 72 2.55 9.91 -3.12
C ALA A 72 2.23 10.18 -4.61
N ILE A 73 2.15 9.11 -5.41
CA ILE A 73 1.84 9.25 -6.83
C ILE A 73 0.39 9.66 -7.06
N ARG A 74 -0.59 9.00 -6.44
CA ARG A 74 -2.03 9.31 -6.62
C ARG A 74 -2.36 10.73 -6.17
N TYR A 75 -1.83 11.16 -5.03
CA TYR A 75 -2.07 12.51 -4.50
C TYR A 75 -1.45 13.59 -5.38
N SER A 76 -0.26 13.37 -5.92
CA SER A 76 0.39 14.29 -6.85
C SER A 76 -0.31 14.31 -8.22
N VAL A 77 -0.57 13.14 -8.82
CA VAL A 77 -1.00 13.02 -10.23
C VAL A 77 -2.51 13.16 -10.39
N TYR A 78 -3.29 12.50 -9.54
CA TYR A 78 -4.76 12.46 -9.69
C TYR A 78 -5.44 13.58 -8.94
N HIS A 79 -5.01 13.83 -7.70
CA HIS A 79 -5.60 14.85 -6.84
C HIS A 79 -4.93 16.22 -6.98
N LYS A 80 -3.77 16.30 -7.65
CA LYS A 80 -3.01 17.54 -7.88
C LYS A 80 -2.76 18.33 -6.60
N LEU A 81 -2.53 17.60 -5.50
CA LEU A 81 -2.21 18.20 -4.21
C LEU A 81 -0.86 18.89 -4.29
N SER A 82 -0.69 19.94 -3.49
CA SER A 82 0.60 20.62 -3.37
C SER A 82 1.67 19.69 -2.80
N GLU A 83 2.95 20.03 -3.02
CA GLU A 83 4.07 19.28 -2.47
C GLU A 83 3.95 19.09 -0.94
N GLU A 84 3.58 20.15 -0.23
CA GLU A 84 3.37 20.13 1.21
C GLU A 84 2.23 19.20 1.62
N GLU A 85 1.11 19.21 0.89
CA GLU A 85 -0.01 18.30 1.16
C GLU A 85 0.37 16.85 0.91
N VAL A 86 1.07 16.53 -0.19
CA VAL A 86 1.53 15.16 -0.48
C VAL A 86 2.44 14.66 0.65
N ILE A 87 3.39 15.47 1.10
CA ILE A 87 4.28 15.14 2.22
C ILE A 87 3.50 14.94 3.52
N ASN A 88 2.53 15.81 3.82
CA ASN A 88 1.71 15.72 5.03
C ASN A 88 0.73 14.54 5.01
N TYR A 89 0.37 14.06 3.82
CA TYR A 89 -0.56 12.96 3.63
C TYR A 89 0.11 11.61 3.36
N THR A 90 1.42 11.53 3.56
CA THR A 90 2.20 10.30 3.42
C THR A 90 2.99 10.02 4.70
N LEU A 91 3.61 8.85 4.79
CA LEU A 91 4.46 8.48 5.91
C LEU A 91 5.90 8.96 5.66
N PRO A 92 6.55 9.61 6.65
CA PRO A 92 7.94 10.06 6.53
C PRO A 92 8.95 8.93 6.78
N PHE A 93 8.52 7.68 6.65
CA PHE A 93 9.33 6.49 6.85
C PHE A 93 8.78 5.35 6.01
N GLY A 94 9.63 4.36 5.76
CA GLY A 94 9.26 3.11 5.14
C GLY A 94 10.36 2.07 5.29
N TYR A 95 10.13 0.91 4.72
CA TYR A 95 11.08 -0.20 4.71
C TYR A 95 12.10 -0.04 3.58
N ARG A 96 11.63 0.35 2.38
CA ARG A 96 12.44 0.75 1.21
C ARG A 96 12.07 2.13 0.68
N VAL A 97 10.80 2.53 0.80
CA VAL A 97 10.34 3.85 0.35
C VAL A 97 10.59 4.84 1.49
N HIS A 98 11.64 5.65 1.34
CA HIS A 98 12.01 6.65 2.35
C HIS A 98 11.44 8.04 2.01
N ASP A 99 11.52 8.95 2.98
CA ASP A 99 11.01 10.33 2.87
C ASP A 99 11.55 11.05 1.61
N ASP A 100 12.81 10.81 1.24
CA ASP A 100 13.42 11.39 0.04
C ASP A 100 12.71 10.97 -1.25
N SER A 101 12.26 9.72 -1.34
CA SER A 101 11.48 9.23 -2.49
C SER A 101 10.13 9.94 -2.58
N ILE A 102 9.46 10.11 -1.44
CA ILE A 102 8.16 10.77 -1.34
C ILE A 102 8.27 12.25 -1.72
N ARG A 103 9.26 12.96 -1.15
CA ARG A 103 9.54 14.37 -1.48
C ARG A 103 9.87 14.55 -2.96
N SER A 104 10.65 13.62 -3.54
CA SER A 104 10.98 13.68 -4.96
C SER A 104 9.73 13.56 -5.84
N ILE A 105 8.80 12.64 -5.51
CA ILE A 105 7.51 12.52 -6.22
C ILE A 105 6.67 13.79 -6.03
N ALA A 106 6.59 14.29 -4.80
CA ALA A 106 5.82 15.49 -4.45
C ALA A 106 6.34 16.74 -5.20
N ALA A 107 7.66 16.84 -5.41
CA ALA A 107 8.31 17.89 -6.18
C ALA A 107 8.21 17.72 -7.71
N GLY A 108 7.55 16.65 -8.19
CA GLY A 108 7.31 16.41 -9.61
C GLY A 108 8.45 15.74 -10.36
N ALA A 109 9.34 15.02 -9.65
CA ALA A 109 10.37 14.22 -10.30
C ALA A 109 9.77 13.04 -11.11
N GLU A 110 10.59 12.48 -11.99
CA GLU A 110 10.20 11.42 -12.91
C GLU A 110 9.89 10.12 -12.13
N ILE A 111 8.61 9.72 -12.10
CA ILE A 111 8.10 8.62 -11.26
C ILE A 111 8.76 7.29 -11.64
N THR A 112 8.99 7.03 -12.93
CA THR A 112 9.61 5.78 -13.39
C THR A 112 11.01 5.61 -12.82
N HIS A 113 11.82 6.68 -12.80
CA HIS A 113 13.13 6.69 -12.19
C HIS A 113 13.07 6.31 -10.70
N ILE A 114 12.16 6.93 -9.94
CA ILE A 114 12.01 6.68 -8.50
C ILE A 114 11.58 5.23 -8.26
N VAL A 115 10.59 4.74 -8.99
CA VAL A 115 10.12 3.35 -8.87
C VAL A 115 11.25 2.37 -9.17
N LYS A 116 12.07 2.60 -10.20
CA LYS A 116 13.22 1.76 -10.53
C LYS A 116 14.33 1.81 -9.49
N GLN A 117 14.53 2.96 -8.83
CA GLN A 117 15.50 3.07 -7.74
C GLN A 117 15.07 2.28 -6.51
N VAL A 118 13.79 2.35 -6.14
CA VAL A 118 13.25 1.65 -4.96
C VAL A 118 13.07 0.15 -5.24
N TYR A 119 12.67 -0.21 -6.45
CA TYR A 119 12.37 -1.57 -6.88
C TYR A 119 13.13 -1.95 -8.16
N PRO A 120 14.46 -2.08 -8.11
CA PRO A 120 15.29 -2.42 -9.28
C PRO A 120 14.94 -3.79 -9.89
N GLU A 121 14.27 -4.66 -9.13
CA GLU A 121 13.80 -5.96 -9.60
C GLU A 121 12.56 -5.90 -10.50
N LEU A 122 11.83 -4.77 -10.53
CA LEU A 122 10.66 -4.63 -11.39
C LEU A 122 11.10 -4.42 -12.84
N ARG A 123 10.54 -5.24 -13.73
CA ARG A 123 10.78 -5.16 -15.19
C ARG A 123 9.63 -4.43 -15.86
N ASN A 124 9.90 -3.83 -17.03
CA ASN A 124 8.92 -3.14 -17.87
C ASN A 124 8.22 -1.95 -17.17
N VAL A 125 8.87 -1.34 -16.18
CA VAL A 125 8.32 -0.18 -15.46
C VAL A 125 8.11 1.01 -16.40
N ASP A 126 9.00 1.21 -17.38
CA ASP A 126 8.85 2.27 -18.39
C ASP A 126 7.55 2.11 -19.17
N ASP A 127 7.31 0.92 -19.73
CA ASP A 127 6.11 0.63 -20.53
C ASP A 127 4.83 0.77 -19.71
N VAL A 128 4.88 0.33 -18.45
CA VAL A 128 3.74 0.43 -17.52
C VAL A 128 3.43 1.89 -17.20
N LEU A 129 4.44 2.73 -16.98
CA LEU A 129 4.24 4.12 -16.55
C LEU A 129 4.21 5.14 -17.70
N LEU A 130 4.17 4.68 -18.96
CA LEU A 130 3.95 5.54 -20.14
C LEU A 130 2.67 6.38 -20.01
N ASP A 131 1.59 5.76 -19.50
CA ASP A 131 0.36 6.44 -19.12
C ASP A 131 0.04 6.09 -17.67
N LEU A 132 0.17 7.07 -16.78
CA LEU A 132 -0.04 6.87 -15.34
C LEU A 132 -1.48 6.41 -15.03
N HIS A 133 -2.48 6.87 -15.78
CA HIS A 133 -3.88 6.52 -15.49
C HIS A 133 -4.17 5.03 -15.67
N THR A 134 -3.62 4.43 -16.73
CA THR A 134 -3.76 2.99 -17.01
C THR A 134 -2.63 2.17 -16.38
N GLY A 135 -1.49 2.79 -16.11
CA GLY A 135 -0.27 2.18 -15.61
C GLY A 135 -0.23 1.97 -14.10
N LEU A 136 -0.75 2.90 -13.31
CA LEU A 136 -0.68 2.79 -11.84
C LEU A 136 -1.39 1.55 -11.28
N PRO A 137 -2.59 1.15 -11.76
CA PRO A 137 -3.19 -0.12 -11.34
C PRO A 137 -2.29 -1.34 -11.66
N LYS A 138 -1.56 -1.30 -12.77
CA LYS A 138 -0.63 -2.36 -13.17
C LYS A 138 0.62 -2.37 -12.29
N LEU A 139 1.16 -1.20 -11.96
CA LEU A 139 2.26 -1.07 -11.01
C LEU A 139 1.87 -1.61 -9.62
N GLU A 140 0.68 -1.24 -9.13
CA GLU A 140 0.14 -1.74 -7.86
C GLU A 140 0.06 -3.27 -7.88
N MET A 141 -0.50 -3.86 -8.94
CA MET A 141 -0.55 -5.32 -9.13
C MET A 141 0.85 -5.96 -9.16
N MET A 142 1.84 -5.32 -9.79
CA MET A 142 3.22 -5.82 -9.79
C MET A 142 3.82 -5.84 -8.39
N LEU A 143 3.55 -4.81 -7.58
CA LEU A 143 4.00 -4.72 -6.19
C LEU A 143 3.27 -5.74 -5.30
N GLU A 144 1.95 -5.89 -5.46
CA GLU A 144 1.16 -6.91 -4.76
C GLU A 144 1.66 -8.33 -5.06
N LYS A 145 1.98 -8.64 -6.32
CA LYS A 145 2.57 -9.94 -6.70
C LYS A 145 3.92 -10.19 -6.02
N GLN A 146 4.75 -9.17 -5.85
CA GLN A 146 5.99 -9.33 -5.09
C GLN A 146 5.75 -9.54 -3.60
N ILE A 147 4.76 -8.85 -3.01
CA ILE A 147 4.37 -9.08 -1.62
C ILE A 147 3.88 -10.51 -1.46
N ALA A 148 3.02 -11.00 -2.36
CA ALA A 148 2.53 -12.36 -2.36
C ALA A 148 3.67 -13.40 -2.46
N GLN A 149 4.67 -13.17 -3.32
CA GLN A 149 5.87 -14.03 -3.39
C GLN A 149 6.65 -14.04 -2.07
N LYS A 150 6.80 -12.89 -1.41
CA LYS A 150 7.42 -12.81 -0.08
C LYS A 150 6.61 -13.58 0.96
N CYS A 151 5.28 -13.49 0.93
CA CYS A 151 4.39 -14.26 1.79
C CYS A 151 4.51 -15.76 1.53
N HIS A 152 4.55 -16.22 0.27
CA HIS A 152 4.77 -17.65 -0.02
C HIS A 152 6.11 -18.15 0.52
N GLY A 153 7.17 -17.33 0.38
CA GLY A 153 8.50 -17.68 0.86
C GLY A 153 8.59 -17.86 2.38
N VAL A 154 7.64 -17.38 3.18
CA VAL A 154 7.67 -17.60 4.63
C VAL A 154 7.27 -19.02 5.03
N PHE A 155 6.52 -19.73 4.19
CA PHE A 155 6.15 -21.13 4.42
C PHE A 155 7.29 -22.09 4.07
N GLU A 156 8.31 -21.59 3.40
CA GLU A 156 9.54 -22.31 3.11
C GLU A 156 10.60 -21.94 4.18
N GLY A 157 10.84 -22.82 5.13
CA GLY A 157 11.89 -22.63 6.13
C GLY A 157 11.41 -22.82 7.57
N ASN A 158 11.81 -21.92 8.48
CA ASN A 158 11.50 -22.03 9.90
C ASN A 158 9.98 -21.91 10.13
N PRO A 159 9.31 -22.93 10.69
CA PRO A 159 7.87 -22.87 10.95
C PRO A 159 7.50 -22.08 12.22
N PHE A 160 8.46 -21.74 13.07
CA PHE A 160 8.23 -21.06 14.35
C PHE A 160 8.59 -19.57 14.25
N GLN A 161 7.79 -18.84 13.47
CA GLN A 161 7.97 -17.41 13.25
C GLN A 161 6.65 -16.71 12.85
N ILE A 162 6.53 -15.43 13.21
CA ILE A 162 5.30 -14.62 13.07
C ILE A 162 4.87 -14.37 11.61
N GLY A 163 5.80 -14.43 10.67
CA GLY A 163 5.53 -14.33 9.25
C GLY A 163 4.65 -15.45 8.70
N ILE A 164 4.56 -16.63 9.33
CA ILE A 164 3.59 -17.67 8.94
C ILE A 164 2.15 -17.14 9.02
N PRO A 165 1.64 -16.73 10.21
CA PRO A 165 0.28 -16.19 10.29
C PRO A 165 0.11 -14.89 9.50
N LEU A 166 1.13 -14.00 9.46
CA LEU A 166 1.04 -12.77 8.66
C LEU A 166 0.92 -13.06 7.15
N GLY A 167 1.78 -13.94 6.63
CA GLY A 167 1.77 -14.34 5.23
C GLY A 167 0.46 -15.02 4.86
N TYR A 168 -0.08 -15.87 5.73
CA TYR A 168 -1.38 -16.49 5.53
C TYR A 168 -2.50 -15.45 5.42
N LEU A 169 -2.58 -14.49 6.35
CA LEU A 169 -3.63 -13.47 6.36
C LEU A 169 -3.56 -12.58 5.11
N VAL A 170 -2.36 -12.18 4.69
CA VAL A 170 -2.18 -11.36 3.47
C VAL A 170 -2.59 -12.13 2.22
N LEU A 171 -2.18 -13.39 2.09
CA LEU A 171 -2.56 -14.22 0.94
C LEU A 171 -4.06 -14.49 0.91
N LEU A 172 -4.69 -14.70 2.08
CA LEU A 172 -6.13 -14.87 2.20
C LEU A 172 -6.89 -13.61 1.76
N ASP A 173 -6.41 -12.43 2.12
CA ASP A 173 -6.98 -11.16 1.66
C ASP A 173 -6.89 -11.02 0.13
N TYR A 174 -5.73 -11.33 -0.46
CA TYR A 174 -5.57 -11.34 -1.92
C TYR A 174 -6.46 -12.40 -2.60
N GLU A 175 -6.66 -13.56 -2.00
CA GLU A 175 -7.56 -14.59 -2.52
C GLU A 175 -9.01 -14.11 -2.54
N ILE A 176 -9.48 -13.50 -1.44
CA ILE A 176 -10.83 -12.93 -1.34
C ILE A 176 -11.03 -11.83 -2.41
N ARG A 177 -10.05 -10.96 -2.62
CA ARG A 177 -10.10 -9.93 -3.67
C ARG A 177 -10.17 -10.55 -5.06
N ASN A 178 -9.34 -11.55 -5.34
CA ASN A 178 -9.34 -12.25 -6.62
C ASN A 178 -10.69 -12.95 -6.89
N LEU A 179 -11.25 -13.64 -5.89
CA LEU A 179 -12.59 -14.23 -6.01
C LEU A 179 -13.65 -13.18 -6.28
N THR A 180 -13.58 -12.02 -5.62
CA THR A 180 -14.48 -10.89 -5.88
C THR A 180 -14.37 -10.41 -7.33
N VAL A 181 -13.15 -10.19 -7.83
CA VAL A 181 -12.90 -9.80 -9.23
C VAL A 181 -13.46 -10.84 -10.20
N LEU A 182 -13.23 -12.12 -9.95
CA LEU A 182 -13.72 -13.21 -10.81
C LEU A 182 -15.26 -13.28 -10.83
N ILE A 183 -15.90 -13.16 -9.67
CA ILE A 183 -17.37 -13.17 -9.55
C ILE A 183 -17.97 -11.98 -10.28
N GLU A 184 -17.46 -10.76 -10.05
CA GLU A 184 -17.94 -9.55 -10.71
C GLU A 184 -17.71 -9.59 -12.22
N ALA A 185 -16.54 -10.06 -12.66
CA ALA A 185 -16.23 -10.22 -14.07
C ALA A 185 -17.19 -11.20 -14.76
N LYS A 186 -17.50 -12.33 -14.11
CA LYS A 186 -18.46 -13.32 -14.63
C LYS A 186 -19.88 -12.77 -14.64
N ALA A 187 -20.32 -12.10 -13.58
CA ALA A 187 -21.64 -11.49 -13.50
C ALA A 187 -21.86 -10.43 -14.60
N ASN A 188 -20.83 -9.64 -14.89
CA ASN A 188 -20.86 -8.57 -15.89
C ASN A 188 -20.40 -9.03 -17.29
N GLN A 189 -20.16 -10.32 -17.50
CA GLN A 189 -19.70 -10.90 -18.78
C GLN A 189 -18.44 -10.22 -19.35
N VAL A 190 -17.53 -9.82 -18.45
CA VAL A 190 -16.27 -9.19 -18.81
C VAL A 190 -15.35 -10.23 -19.47
N PRO A 191 -14.73 -9.93 -20.63
CA PRO A 191 -13.77 -10.82 -21.27
C PRO A 191 -12.57 -11.14 -20.37
N VAL A 192 -12.02 -12.35 -20.50
CA VAL A 192 -10.88 -12.85 -19.68
C VAL A 192 -9.71 -11.89 -19.73
N GLU A 193 -9.41 -11.39 -20.92
CA GLU A 193 -8.27 -10.51 -21.19
C GLU A 193 -8.33 -9.22 -20.36
N LYS A 194 -9.53 -8.76 -20.00
CA LYS A 194 -9.72 -7.53 -19.23
C LYS A 194 -9.55 -7.72 -17.74
N TYR A 195 -10.00 -8.84 -17.17
CA TYR A 195 -9.92 -9.05 -15.72
C TYR A 195 -8.67 -9.80 -15.29
N ASN A 196 -8.01 -10.55 -16.18
CA ASN A 196 -6.81 -11.32 -15.85
C ASN A 196 -5.64 -10.44 -15.35
N GLU A 197 -5.61 -9.17 -15.79
CA GLU A 197 -4.64 -8.17 -15.30
C GLU A 197 -4.88 -7.78 -13.83
N PHE A 198 -6.07 -8.05 -13.28
CA PHE A 198 -6.48 -7.68 -11.92
C PHE A 198 -6.49 -8.87 -10.95
N VAL A 199 -5.93 -10.01 -11.34
CA VAL A 199 -5.83 -11.20 -10.49
C VAL A 199 -4.38 -11.40 -10.04
N THR A 200 -4.17 -11.48 -8.73
CA THR A 200 -2.84 -11.65 -8.13
C THR A 200 -2.29 -13.08 -8.27
N PHE A 201 -3.19 -14.08 -8.32
CA PHE A 201 -2.85 -15.50 -8.45
C PHE A 201 -3.52 -16.14 -9.66
N ASP A 202 -2.82 -17.06 -10.33
CA ASP A 202 -3.46 -17.98 -11.27
C ASP A 202 -4.24 -19.04 -10.46
N LEU A 203 -5.52 -18.75 -10.16
CA LEU A 203 -6.43 -19.66 -9.47
C LEU A 203 -6.91 -20.82 -10.37
N ILE A 204 -6.52 -20.82 -11.65
CA ILE A 204 -6.87 -21.84 -12.64
C ILE A 204 -5.56 -22.47 -13.14
N LYS A 205 -5.22 -23.64 -12.61
CA LYS A 205 -4.29 -24.59 -13.23
C LYS A 205 -5.02 -25.86 -13.58
#